data_AF-A0A1J3G0P9-F1
#
_entry.id   AF-A0A1J3G0P9-F1
#
_cell.length_a   1.000
_cell.length_b   1.000
_cell.length_c   1.000
_cell.angle_alpha   90.00
_cell.angle_beta   90.00
_cell.angle_gamma   90.00
#
_symmetry.space_group_name_H-M   'P 1'
#
loop_
_entity.id
_entity.type
_entity.pdbx_description
1 polymer ?
#
loop_
_entity_poly.entity_id
_entity_poly.type
_entity_poly.pdbx_seq_one_letter_code
_entity_poly.pdbx_strand_id
1 'polypeptide(L)'
;ANELTSINDVTYTELREILSQLKDDENGQLIGVDTSKLLVANSGNDLAVIDLSRVSQELADLSSDADLVIIEGMGRGIETNLYAQFKCDSLKIGMVK
;
A
#
# COMPACT_ATOMS: atom_id res chain seq x y z
N ALA A 1 -0.04 3.78 -0.65
CA ALA A 1 -1.05 4.46 0.21
C ALA A 1 -1.87 5.44 -0.62
N ASN A 2 -2.98 5.97 -0.09
CA ASN A 2 -3.83 6.92 -0.84
C ASN A 2 -3.08 8.23 -1.14
N GLU A 3 -3.45 8.92 -2.22
CA GLU A 3 -3.01 10.28 -2.50
C GLU A 3 -3.70 11.27 -1.56
N LEU A 4 -5.03 11.14 -1.45
CA LEU A 4 -5.88 12.02 -0.66
C LEU A 4 -6.55 11.27 0.48
N THR A 5 -6.97 12.01 1.49
CA THR A 5 -7.63 11.46 2.67
C THR A 5 -8.96 10.81 2.28
N SER A 6 -9.21 9.61 2.82
CA SER A 6 -10.50 8.94 2.70
C SER A 6 -10.84 8.24 4.00
N ILE A 7 -11.89 8.72 4.68
CA ILE A 7 -12.27 8.31 6.04
C ILE A 7 -11.08 8.46 7.00
N ASN A 8 -10.43 7.37 7.35
CA ASN A 8 -9.30 7.28 8.27
C ASN A 8 -8.15 6.46 7.67
N ASP A 9 -8.15 6.26 6.36
CA ASP A 9 -7.07 5.59 5.65
C ASP A 9 -5.82 6.45 5.62
N VAL A 10 -4.67 5.80 5.83
CA VAL A 10 -3.37 6.47 5.81
C VAL A 10 -3.04 6.94 4.39
N THR A 11 -2.71 8.21 4.25
CA THR A 11 -2.21 8.79 3.00
C THR A 11 -0.72 8.50 2.79
N TYR A 12 -0.25 8.68 1.56
CA TYR A 12 1.16 8.57 1.20
C TYR A 12 2.04 9.50 2.04
N THR A 13 1.61 10.76 2.22
CA THR A 13 2.36 11.75 3.01
C THR A 13 2.45 11.32 4.47
N GLU A 14 1.33 10.96 5.09
CA GLU A 14 1.31 10.50 6.49
C GLU A 14 2.14 9.24 6.70
N LEU A 15 2.08 8.27 5.78
CA LEU A 15 2.88 7.04 5.89
C LEU A 15 4.39 7.35 5.84
N ARG A 16 4.81 8.30 5.01
CA ARG A 16 6.22 8.72 4.95
C ARG A 16 6.66 9.41 6.24
N GLU A 17 5.80 10.25 6.81
CA GLU A 17 6.07 10.90 8.10
C GLU A 17 6.17 9.88 9.24
N ILE A 18 5.23 8.92 9.30
CA ILE A 18 5.24 7.83 10.29
C ILE A 18 6.56 7.04 10.18
N LEU A 19 6.94 6.64 8.97
CA LEU A 19 8.19 5.89 8.77
C LEU A 19 9.42 6.72 9.14
N SER A 20 9.43 8.03 8.87
CA SER A 20 10.53 8.90 9.28
C SER A 20 10.64 9.01 10.81
N GLN A 21 9.53 8.95 11.53
CA GLN A 21 9.51 9.00 12.99
C GLN A 21 9.89 7.66 13.65
N LEU A 22 9.62 6.55 12.97
CA LEU A 22 9.89 5.21 13.49
C LEU A 22 11.31 4.71 13.20
N LYS A 23 11.96 5.24 12.16
CA LYS A 23 13.34 4.89 11.81
C LYS A 23 14.30 5.41 12.88
N ASP A 24 15.31 4.62 13.21
CA ASP A 24 16.40 5.09 14.05
C ASP A 24 17.26 6.15 13.34
N ASP A 25 17.81 7.08 14.13
CA ASP A 25 18.62 8.20 13.63
C ASP A 25 19.99 7.75 13.09
N GLU A 26 20.50 6.62 13.57
CA GLU A 26 21.85 6.16 13.27
C GLU A 26 21.95 5.42 11.92
N ASN A 27 21.02 4.51 11.65
CA ASN A 27 21.11 3.56 10.54
C ASN A 27 19.87 3.57 9.63
N GLY A 28 18.83 4.35 9.96
CA GLY A 28 17.57 4.38 9.23
C GLY A 28 16.80 3.07 9.29
N GLN A 29 17.02 2.27 10.33
CA GLN A 29 16.40 0.95 10.49
C GLN A 29 15.09 1.05 11.27
N LEU A 30 14.21 0.08 11.05
CA LEU A 30 13.00 -0.11 11.86
C LEU A 30 13.23 -1.29 12.79
N ILE A 31 13.41 -1.02 14.09
CA ILE A 31 13.63 -2.07 15.12
C ILE A 31 14.78 -3.02 14.71
N GLY A 32 15.91 -2.45 14.29
CA GLY A 32 17.09 -3.22 13.87
C GLY A 32 16.98 -3.89 12.49
N VAL A 33 15.92 -3.62 11.72
CA VAL A 33 15.72 -4.14 10.36
C VAL A 33 16.04 -3.05 9.34
N ASP A 34 16.97 -3.34 8.43
CA ASP A 34 17.27 -2.47 7.30
C ASP A 34 16.05 -2.22 6.41
N THR A 35 15.81 -0.95 6.07
CA THR A 35 14.67 -0.51 5.28
C THR A 35 15.03 -0.09 3.86
N SER A 36 16.26 -0.35 3.40
CA SER A 36 16.72 0.03 2.05
C SER A 36 15.83 -0.51 0.92
N LYS A 37 15.16 -1.65 1.14
CA LYS A 37 14.21 -2.27 0.18
C LYS A 37 12.74 -1.96 0.47
N LEU A 38 12.44 -1.16 1.50
CA LEU A 38 11.08 -0.75 1.82
C LEU A 38 10.76 0.56 1.07
N LEU A 39 9.95 0.45 0.02
CA LEU A 39 9.51 1.58 -0.78
C LEU A 39 8.06 1.95 -0.43
N VAL A 40 7.78 3.24 -0.40
CA VAL A 40 6.42 3.77 -0.21
C VAL A 40 6.01 4.43 -1.51
N ALA A 41 4.88 3.99 -2.06
CA ALA A 41 4.32 4.53 -3.29
C ALA A 41 2.99 5.25 -3.05
N ASN A 42 2.78 6.36 -3.73
CA ASN A 42 1.47 6.97 -3.86
C ASN A 42 0.65 6.15 -4.86
N SER A 43 -0.53 5.65 -4.47
CA SER A 43 -1.40 4.88 -5.36
C SER A 43 -2.18 5.72 -6.35
N GLY A 44 -2.29 7.04 -6.14
CA GLY A 44 -3.19 7.92 -6.89
C GLY A 44 -4.66 7.79 -6.50
N ASN A 45 -4.98 7.01 -5.46
CA ASN A 45 -6.34 6.75 -5.01
C ASN A 45 -6.78 7.75 -3.92
N ASP A 46 -8.05 8.15 -3.95
CA ASP A 46 -8.69 9.09 -3.00
C ASP A 46 -9.92 8.50 -2.29
N LEU A 47 -10.16 7.19 -2.45
CA LEU A 47 -11.32 6.48 -1.91
C LEU A 47 -10.92 5.44 -0.84
N ALA A 48 -11.91 5.01 -0.05
CA ALA A 48 -11.77 3.90 0.92
C ALA A 48 -11.81 2.52 0.24
N VAL A 49 -12.15 2.49 -1.04
CA VAL A 49 -12.03 1.36 -1.96
C VAL A 49 -10.96 1.68 -3.01
N ILE A 50 -10.61 0.73 -3.89
CA ILE A 50 -9.65 0.99 -4.98
C ILE A 50 -10.03 0.26 -6.27
N ASP A 51 -10.03 1.00 -7.38
CA ASP A 51 -10.11 0.43 -8.72
C ASP A 51 -8.70 0.18 -9.24
N LEU A 52 -8.26 -1.08 -9.25
CA LEU A 52 -6.91 -1.45 -9.67
C LEU A 52 -6.66 -1.31 -11.18
N SER A 53 -7.69 -1.02 -11.99
CA SER A 53 -7.48 -0.63 -13.38
C SER A 53 -6.96 0.81 -13.53
N ARG A 54 -7.01 1.61 -12.44
CA ARG A 54 -6.62 3.02 -12.40
C ARG A 54 -5.75 3.31 -11.19
N VAL A 55 -4.44 3.15 -11.38
CA VAL A 55 -3.43 3.50 -10.38
C VAL A 55 -2.45 4.55 -10.92
N SER A 56 -1.70 5.18 -10.03
CA SER A 56 -0.59 6.06 -10.43
C SER A 56 0.47 5.31 -11.25
N GLN A 57 1.18 6.04 -12.11
CA GLN A 57 2.32 5.48 -12.85
C GLN A 57 3.42 4.99 -11.90
N GLU A 58 3.66 5.72 -10.80
CA GLU A 58 4.63 5.34 -9.76
C GLU A 58 4.34 3.95 -9.20
N LEU A 59 3.09 3.68 -8.80
CA LEU A 59 2.71 2.37 -8.28
C LEU A 59 2.82 1.28 -9.36
N ALA A 60 2.42 1.57 -10.60
CA ALA A 60 2.53 0.63 -11.71
C ALA A 60 3.98 0.22 -11.99
N ASP A 61 4.90 1.19 -12.00
CA ASP A 61 6.32 0.94 -12.27
C ASP A 61 6.97 0.13 -11.13
N LEU A 62 6.71 0.54 -9.88
CA LEU A 62 7.25 -0.12 -8.68
C LEU A 62 6.70 -1.53 -8.44
N SER A 63 5.57 -1.89 -9.07
CA SER A 63 4.95 -3.22 -8.94
C SER A 63 5.11 -4.09 -10.19
N SER A 64 5.86 -3.62 -11.19
CA SER A 64 5.99 -4.29 -12.49
C SER A 64 6.65 -5.68 -12.41
N ASP A 65 7.50 -5.91 -11.41
CA ASP A 65 8.21 -7.17 -11.14
C ASP A 65 7.70 -7.90 -9.89
N ALA A 66 6.56 -7.47 -9.33
CA ALA A 66 5.99 -8.07 -8.12
C ALA A 66 5.56 -9.53 -8.35
N ASP A 67 5.96 -10.41 -7.44
CA ASP A 67 5.59 -11.84 -7.40
C ASP A 67 4.47 -12.15 -6.38
N LEU A 68 4.15 -11.19 -5.50
CA LEU A 68 3.05 -11.26 -4.54
C LEU A 68 2.36 -9.91 -4.40
N VAL A 69 1.03 -9.90 -4.51
CA VAL A 69 0.19 -8.72 -4.24
C VAL A 69 -0.69 -8.95 -3.00
N ILE A 70 -0.59 -8.07 -2.01
CA ILE A 70 -1.45 -8.08 -0.82
C ILE A 70 -2.39 -6.89 -0.87
N ILE A 71 -3.69 -7.15 -0.75
CA ILE A 71 -4.73 -6.12 -0.67
C ILE A 71 -5.37 -6.19 0.71
N GLU A 72 -5.20 -5.13 1.49
CA GLU A 72 -5.66 -5.03 2.87
C GLU A 72 -6.96 -4.23 2.97
N GLY A 73 -7.84 -4.67 3.86
CA GLY A 73 -9.05 -3.97 4.26
C GLY A 73 -10.32 -4.44 3.54
N MET A 74 -11.48 -4.19 4.17
CA MET A 74 -12.79 -4.54 3.61
C MET A 74 -13.04 -3.83 2.28
N GLY A 75 -12.85 -2.51 2.22
CA GLY A 75 -13.13 -1.73 1.01
C GLY A 75 -12.27 -2.14 -0.19
N ARG A 76 -10.95 -2.23 -0.01
CA ARG A 76 -10.01 -2.55 -1.10
C ARG A 76 -9.98 -4.04 -1.42
N GLY A 77 -9.89 -4.89 -0.39
CA GLY A 77 -9.70 -6.33 -0.56
C GLY A 77 -10.99 -7.13 -0.75
N ILE A 78 -12.10 -6.73 -0.13
CA ILE A 78 -13.35 -7.51 -0.11
C ILE A 78 -14.39 -6.90 -1.06
N GLU A 79 -14.69 -5.61 -0.91
CA GLU A 79 -15.78 -4.96 -1.67
C GLU A 79 -15.43 -4.76 -3.16
N THR A 80 -14.16 -4.50 -3.49
CA THR A 80 -13.74 -4.18 -4.86
C THR A 80 -12.89 -5.24 -5.53
N ASN A 81 -11.99 -5.93 -4.82
CA ASN A 81 -10.97 -6.77 -5.46
C ASN A 81 -10.92 -8.23 -4.99
N LEU A 82 -11.95 -8.74 -4.30
CA LEU A 82 -11.94 -10.08 -3.71
C LEU A 82 -11.60 -11.18 -4.73
N TYR A 83 -12.19 -11.07 -5.93
CA TYR A 83 -12.02 -12.03 -7.02
C TYR A 83 -11.14 -11.51 -8.16
N ALA A 84 -10.44 -10.40 -7.95
CA ALA A 84 -9.51 -9.86 -8.95
C ALA A 84 -8.38 -10.87 -9.21
N GLN A 85 -8.15 -11.19 -10.49
CA GLN A 85 -7.09 -12.09 -10.94
C GLN A 85 -5.80 -11.30 -11.19
N PHE A 86 -4.68 -11.83 -10.72
CA PHE A 86 -3.34 -11.27 -10.91
C PHE A 86 -2.47 -12.26 -11.68
N LYS A 87 -1.41 -11.75 -12.33
CA LYS A 87 -0.42 -12.60 -13.01
C LYS A 87 0.49 -13.36 -12.03
N CYS A 88 0.55 -12.88 -10.79
CA CYS A 88 1.33 -13.42 -9.70
C CYS A 88 0.42 -13.81 -8.53
N ASP A 89 1.00 -14.33 -7.46
CA ASP A 89 0.25 -14.72 -6.28
C ASP A 89 -0.44 -13.50 -5.65
N SER A 90 -1.62 -13.71 -5.07
CA SER A 90 -2.33 -12.61 -4.43
C SER A 90 -3.08 -13.03 -3.17
N LEU A 91 -3.02 -12.17 -2.16
CA LEU A 91 -3.72 -12.33 -0.88
C LEU A 91 -4.65 -11.13 -0.67
N LYS A 92 -5.92 -11.41 -0.39
CA LYS A 92 -6.90 -10.40 0.03
C LYS A 92 -7.21 -10.66 1.48
N ILE A 93 -6.89 -9.71 2.34
CA ILE A 93 -7.02 -9.83 3.79
C ILE A 93 -7.80 -8.65 4.34
N GLY A 94 -8.85 -8.93 5.11
CA GLY A 94 -9.67 -7.90 5.71
C GLY A 94 -10.65 -8.50 6.71
N MET A 95 -11.04 -7.69 7.69
CA MET A 95 -12.14 -8.01 8.61
C MET A 95 -13.44 -7.51 8.00
N VAL A 96 -14.46 -8.36 7.94
CA VAL A 96 -15.83 -7.93 7.61
C VAL A 96 -16.37 -7.16 8.82
N LYS A 97 -16.70 -5.88 8.61
CA LYS A 97 -17.15 -4.94 9.65
C LYS A 97 -18.64 -4.71 9.58
#